data_AF-A0A2T3NHD5-F1
#
_entry.id   AF-A0A2T3NHD5-F1
#
_cell.length_a   1.000
_cell.length_b   1.000
_cell.length_c   1.000
_cell.angle_alpha   90.00
_cell.angle_beta   90.00
_cell.angle_gamma   90.00
#
_symmetry.space_group_name_H-M   'P 1'
#
loop_
_entity.id
_entity.type
_entity.pdbx_description
1 polymer ?
#
loop_
_entity_poly.entity_id
_entity_poly.type
_entity_poly.pdbx_seq_one_letter_code
_entity_poly.pdbx_strand_id
1 'polypeptide(L)' 'MNFITGVLLKTLLDVLKGLFFQIGWKIILERFATRGVVWGLETLRNLTTNDVMQATVDDVIASLQGKRLKEIPQKE' A
#
# COMPACT_ATOMS: atom_id res chain seq x y z
N MET A 1 16.11 -19.93 -28.86
CA MET A 1 14.97 -19.10 -28.43
C MET A 1 14.18 -18.75 -29.67
N ASN A 2 12.96 -19.26 -29.85
CA ASN A 2 12.22 -19.13 -31.11
C ASN A 2 11.80 -17.68 -31.34
N PHE A 3 12.01 -17.16 -32.56
CA PHE A 3 11.66 -15.80 -32.98
C PHE A 3 10.21 -15.42 -32.63
N ILE A 4 9.28 -16.34 -32.85
CA ILE A 4 7.85 -16.17 -32.52
C ILE A 4 7.64 -15.99 -31.02
N THR A 5 8.34 -16.75 -30.18
CA THR A 5 8.28 -16.62 -28.71
C THR A 5 8.79 -15.26 -28.26
N GLY A 6 9.85 -14.73 -28.90
CA GLY A 6 10.39 -13.40 -28.59
C GLY A 6 9.42 -12.26 -28.94
N VAL A 7 8.75 -12.35 -30.09
CA VAL A 7 7.77 -11.35 -30.52
C VAL A 7 6.51 -11.39 -29.65
N LEU A 8 6.01 -12.58 -29.30
CA LEU A 8 4.85 -12.72 -28.41
C LEU A 8 5.14 -12.21 -26.99
N LEU A 9 6.30 -12.51 -26.43
CA LEU A 9 6.71 -11.97 -25.12
C LEU A 9 6.83 -10.44 -25.15
N LYS A 10 7.42 -9.89 -26.20
CA LYS A 10 7.60 -8.44 -26.33
C LYS A 10 6.26 -7.72 -26.42
N THR A 11 5.35 -8.20 -27.26
CA THR A 11 4.01 -7.62 -27.41
C THR A 11 3.18 -7.75 -26.14
N LEU A 12 3.24 -8.89 -25.45
CA LEU A 12 2.60 -9.07 -24.15
C LEU A 12 3.13 -8.08 -23.10
N LEU A 13 4.45 -7.91 -23.03
CA LEU A 13 5.08 -6.96 -22.11
C LEU A 13 4.70 -5.51 -22.43
N ASP A 14 4.61 -5.16 -23.71
CA ASP A 14 4.23 -3.80 -24.13
C ASP A 14 2.78 -3.50 -23.79
N VAL A 15 1.87 -4.46 -23.95
CA VAL A 15 0.47 -4.35 -23.49
C VAL A 15 0.39 -4.22 -21.98
N LEU A 16 1.11 -5.07 -21.23
CA LEU A 16 1.14 -5.00 -19.77
C LEU A 16 1.69 -3.66 -19.28
N LYS A 17 2.74 -3.12 -19.92
CA LYS A 17 3.26 -1.79 -19.62
C LYS A 17 2.24 -0.70 -19.90
N GLY A 18 1.57 -0.76 -21.05
CA GLY A 18 0.52 0.21 -21.39
C GLY A 18 -0.60 0.25 -20.35
N LEU A 19 -1.11 -0.93 -19.97
CA LEU A 19 -2.09 -1.07 -18.90
C LEU A 19 -1.54 -0.56 -17.56
N PHE A 20 -0.30 -0.91 -17.22
CA PHE A 20 0.35 -0.45 -16.01
C PHE A 20 0.40 1.08 -15.99
N PHE A 21 0.86 1.76 -17.04
CA PHE A 21 0.92 3.23 -17.08
C PHE A 21 -0.45 3.92 -17.03
N GLN A 22 -1.53 3.27 -17.47
CA GLN A 22 -2.89 3.81 -17.37
C GLN A 22 -3.46 3.78 -15.95
N ILE A 23 -2.87 2.99 -15.05
CA ILE A 23 -3.32 2.93 -13.66
C ILE A 23 -3.02 4.26 -12.97
N GLY A 24 -3.97 4.75 -12.18
CA GLY A 24 -3.79 5.89 -11.29
C GLY A 24 -2.84 5.60 -10.13
N TRP A 25 -1.55 5.42 -10.43
CA TRP A 25 -0.50 5.04 -9.48
C TRP A 25 -0.46 5.92 -8.25
N LYS A 26 -0.77 7.20 -8.39
CA LYS A 26 -0.83 8.15 -7.28
C LYS A 26 -1.71 7.64 -6.14
N ILE A 27 -2.94 7.21 -6.44
CA ILE A 27 -3.91 6.76 -5.42
C ILE A 27 -3.46 5.43 -4.79
N ILE A 28 -2.93 4.52 -5.61
CA ILE A 28 -2.47 3.22 -5.14
C ILE A 28 -1.25 3.38 -4.25
N LEU A 29 -0.27 4.17 -4.66
CA LEU A 29 0.95 4.46 -3.91
C LEU A 29 0.64 5.19 -2.61
N GLU A 30 -0.29 6.16 -2.62
CA GLU A 30 -0.73 6.85 -1.40
C GLU A 30 -1.32 5.85 -0.39
N ARG A 31 -2.25 4.99 -0.82
CA ARG A 31 -2.85 3.98 0.06
C ARG A 31 -1.84 2.93 0.51
N PHE A 32 -0.94 2.52 -0.37
CA PHE A 32 0.10 1.56 -0.08
C PHE A 32 1.11 2.13 0.93
N ALA A 33 1.51 3.39 0.77
CA ALA A 33 2.41 4.06 1.71
C ALA A 33 1.77 4.16 3.10
N THR A 34 0.52 4.60 3.21
CA THR A 34 -0.18 4.65 4.51
C THR A 34 -0.27 3.27 5.16
N ARG A 35 -0.69 2.24 4.39
CA ARG A 35 -0.81 0.87 4.92
C ARG A 35 0.54 0.25 5.27
N GLY A 36 1.57 0.52 4.47
CA GLY A 36 2.92 0.02 4.70
C GLY A 36 3.56 0.62 5.94
N VAL A 37 3.36 1.93 6.18
CA VAL A 37 3.81 2.59 7.41
C VAL A 37 3.10 2.03 8.63
N VAL A 38 1.77 1.88 8.58
CA VAL A 38 1.00 1.28 9.70
C VAL A 38 1.47 -0.16 9.97
N TRP A 39 1.59 -0.99 8.93
CA TRP A 39 2.07 -2.36 9.07
C TRP A 39 3.50 -2.44 9.65
N GLY A 40 4.38 -1.54 9.21
CA GLY A 40 5.74 -1.44 9.73
C GLY A 40 5.76 -1.08 11.22
N LEU A 41 4.94 -0.11 11.62
CA LEU A 41 4.81 0.28 13.04
C LEU A 41 4.21 -0.84 13.89
N GLU A 42 3.16 -1.52 13.43
CA GLU A 42 2.59 -2.69 14.11
C GLU A 42 3.62 -3.83 14.25
N THR A 43 4.45 -4.04 13.23
CA THR A 43 5.53 -5.03 13.28
C THR A 43 6.57 -4.65 14.33
N LEU A 44 6.98 -3.38 14.38
CA LEU A 44 7.93 -2.88 15.38
C LEU A 44 7.36 -3.00 16.81
N ARG A 45 6.06 -2.74 16.99
CA ARG A 45 5.37 -2.97 18.26
C ARG A 45 5.45 -4.43 18.70
N ASN A 46 5.18 -5.37 17.80
CA ASN A 46 5.18 -6.80 18.13
C ASN A 46 6.57 -7.36 18.44
N LEU A 47 7.63 -6.68 17.98
CA LEU A 47 9.02 -7.05 18.24
C LEU A 47 9.57 -6.48 19.56
N THR A 48 8.83 -5.59 20.23
CA THR A 48 9.25 -5.00 21.51
C THR A 48 8.38 -5.49 22.66
N THR A 49 9.02 -5.91 23.75
CA THR A 49 8.35 -6.27 25.02
C THR A 49 8.27 -5.09 26.00
N ASN A 50 8.74 -3.90 25.60
CA ASN A 50 8.70 -2.72 26.45
C ASN A 50 7.36 -2.00 26.31
N ASP A 51 6.58 -1.99 27.39
CA ASP A 51 5.23 -1.42 27.42
C ASP A 51 5.19 0.08 27.06
N VAL A 52 6.22 0.85 27.41
CA VAL A 52 6.32 2.28 27.07
C VAL A 52 6.56 2.48 25.58
N MET A 53 7.40 1.63 24.99
CA MET A 53 7.67 1.65 23.55
C MET A 53 6.43 1.23 22.75
N GLN A 54 5.70 0.21 23.21
CA GLN A 54 4.43 -0.20 22.59
C GLN A 54 3.40 0.92 22.63
N ALA A 55 3.23 1.58 23.79
CA ALA A 55 2.32 2.71 23.94
C ALA A 55 2.68 3.89 23.03
N THR A 56 3.98 4.18 22.89
CA THR A 56 4.46 5.24 21.99
C THR A 56 4.16 4.91 20.52
N VAL A 57 4.37 3.65 20.11
CA VAL A 57 4.05 3.22 18.75
C VAL A 57 2.54 3.28 18.50
N ASP A 58 1.72 2.89 19.47
CA ASP A 58 0.27 2.97 19.38
C ASP A 58 -0.22 4.42 19.23
N ASP A 59 0.35 5.37 19.98
CA ASP A 59 0.03 6.79 19.87
C ASP A 59 0.43 7.37 18.49
N VAL A 60 1.57 6.94 17.95
CA VAL A 60 2.02 7.33 16.61
C VAL A 60 1.10 6.74 15.54
N ILE A 61 0.70 5.48 15.65
CA ILE A 61 -0.28 4.86 14.74
C ILE A 61 -1.62 5.62 14.80
N ALA A 62 -2.11 5.93 16.00
CA ALA A 62 -3.36 6.67 16.19
C ALA A 62 -3.29 8.08 15.58
N SER A 63 -2.16 8.77 15.74
CA SER A 63 -1.91 10.08 15.14
C SER A 63 -1.85 10.02 13.61
N LEU A 64 -1.19 9.00 13.04
CA LEU A 64 -1.08 8.79 11.60
C LEU A 64 -2.40 8.38 10.94
N GLN A 65 -3.26 7.66 11.65
CA GLN A 65 -4.61 7.34 11.17
C GLN A 65 -5.55 8.56 11.19
N GLY A 66 -5.18 9.63 11.89
CA GLY A 66 -5.94 10.87 12.01
C GLY A 66 -7.34 10.68 12.63
N LYS A 67 -8.09 11.77 12.79
CA LYS A 67 -9.55 11.65 12.94
C LYS A 67 -10.08 11.09 11.63
N ARG A 68 -10.46 9.80 11.61
CA ARG A 68 -11.11 9.20 10.44
C ARG A 68 -12.18 10.15 9.92
N LEU A 69 -12.20 10.40 8.61
CA LEU A 69 -13.30 11.10 7.98
C LEU A 69 -14.59 10.39 8.40
N LYS A 70 -15.53 11.13 8.98
CA LYS A 70 -16.83 10.64 9.43
C LYS A 70 -17.40 9.76 8.32
N GLU A 71 -17.69 8.50 8.63
CA GLU A 71 -18.30 7.58 7.68
C GLU A 71 -19.53 8.27 7.11
N ILE A 72 -19.52 8.54 5.80
CA ILE A 72 -20.68 9.12 5.14
C ILE A 72 -21.73 8.00 5.19
N PRO A 73 -22.89 8.21 5.84
CA PRO A 73 -23.93 7.20 5.86
C PRO A 73 -24.28 6.87 4.42
N GLN A 74 -24.02 5.64 4.01
CA GLN A 74 -24.40 5.13 2.71
C GLN A 74 -25.92 5.16 2.68
N LYS A 75 -26.50 6.17 2.03
CA LYS A 75 -27.94 6.22 1.77
C LYS A 75 -28.25 5.05 0.86
N GLU A 76 -29.00 4.09 1.40
CA GLU A 76 -29.81 3.15 0.62
C GLU A 76 -30.78 3.88 -0.32
#